data_AF-A0A067M009-F1
#
_entry.id   AF-A0A067M009-F1
#
_cell.length_a   1.000
_cell.length_b   1.000
_cell.length_c   1.000
_cell.angle_alpha   90.00
_cell.angle_beta   90.00
_cell.angle_gamma   90.00
#
_symmetry.space_group_name_H-M   'P 1'
#
loop_
_entity.id
_entity.type
_entity.pdbx_description
1 polymer ?
#
loop_
_entity_poly.entity_id
_entity_poly.type
_entity_poly.pdbx_seq_one_letter_code
_entity_poly.pdbx_strand_id
1 'polypeptide(L)'
;MSQKTSGPNVAEPKLTGLELASSKFRLINPVSAPDDAPAWEIYARKRSAEAARAYNAAEAPEYEDEEDREWGGDDDTRIIYEGVHDTIKALEKECGLEDGVLGECVWVESCSLDGLEGPGFAPRNCETYSRIYSLATPAHVDVHFQYHERTRMESIEWNYSIGYKIHDLAGEDVAFRFTSCGNKTHRGRPDMRSICWAFYDDDEGFRHREWRRVEVFGFDLDQRDVLNIHQALFGPLEPLAADADDAAIAARRCMLVRTVRILLASVGIDYPVRCKEEEDGGEEENPHRNAALDWTLESSSIDQWIARGTRKACGFQLASDPEMERAGVQARKEELEYHSEYDSEDEENSDSSDRGGGRYSYY
;
A
#
# COMPACT_ATOMS: atom_id res chain seq x y z
N MET A 1 7.09 71.14 -9.39
CA MET A 1 7.50 70.11 -8.42
C MET A 1 6.23 69.49 -7.85
N SER A 2 5.76 68.38 -8.43
CA SER A 2 4.60 67.64 -7.90
C SER A 2 5.07 66.72 -6.80
N GLN A 3 4.62 66.97 -5.56
CA GLN A 3 4.76 66.03 -4.46
C GLN A 3 3.85 64.83 -4.73
N LYS A 4 4.45 63.67 -5.04
CA LYS A 4 3.77 62.38 -4.95
C LYS A 4 3.50 62.11 -3.47
N THR A 5 2.25 62.21 -3.06
CA THR A 5 1.77 61.71 -1.78
C THR A 5 1.77 60.19 -1.85
N SER A 6 2.76 59.56 -1.19
CA SER A 6 2.74 58.13 -0.90
C SER A 6 1.57 57.86 0.05
N GLY A 7 0.53 57.19 -0.46
CA GLY A 7 -0.57 56.72 0.37
C GLY A 7 -0.07 55.76 1.46
N PRO A 8 -0.79 55.66 2.60
CA PRO A 8 -0.43 54.73 3.65
C PRO A 8 -0.45 53.30 3.09
N ASN A 9 0.69 52.63 3.21
CA ASN A 9 0.85 51.22 2.85
C ASN A 9 0.07 50.41 3.90
N VAL A 10 -1.20 50.14 3.64
CA VAL A 10 -2.03 49.28 4.49
C VAL A 10 -1.44 47.89 4.39
N ALA A 11 -0.75 47.44 5.44
CA ALA A 11 -0.21 46.08 5.49
C ALA A 11 -1.38 45.10 5.36
N GLU A 12 -1.32 44.24 4.34
CA GLU A 12 -2.30 43.17 4.19
C GLU A 12 -2.32 42.31 5.46
N PRO A 13 -3.52 41.94 5.95
CA PRO A 13 -3.63 41.08 7.11
C PRO A 13 -2.89 39.77 6.84
N LYS A 14 -2.03 39.36 7.78
CA LYS A 14 -1.35 38.07 7.68
C LYS A 14 -2.38 36.96 7.80
N LEU A 15 -2.54 36.15 6.75
CA LEU A 15 -3.36 34.94 6.79
C LEU A 15 -2.81 33.99 7.87
N THR A 16 -3.71 33.40 8.66
CA THR A 16 -3.37 32.48 9.76
C THR A 16 -4.26 31.25 9.73
N GLY A 17 -3.86 30.18 10.43
CA GLY A 17 -4.64 28.95 10.55
C GLY A 17 -5.14 28.39 9.22
N LEU A 18 -6.44 28.09 9.17
CA LEU A 18 -7.10 27.53 8.00
C LEU A 18 -7.07 28.47 6.78
N GLU A 19 -7.07 29.79 6.97
CA GLU A 19 -7.00 30.75 5.86
C GLU A 19 -5.66 30.65 5.14
N LEU A 20 -4.57 30.49 5.90
CA LEU A 20 -3.23 30.26 5.36
C LEU A 20 -3.17 28.92 4.60
N ALA A 21 -3.71 27.84 5.18
CA ALA A 21 -3.72 26.53 4.53
C ALA A 21 -4.54 26.56 3.22
N SER A 22 -5.74 27.13 3.25
CA SER A 22 -6.63 27.24 2.09
C SER A 22 -6.07 28.14 0.98
N SER A 23 -5.24 29.13 1.34
CA SER A 23 -4.54 29.97 0.34
C SER A 23 -3.42 29.24 -0.40
N LYS A 24 -2.95 28.11 0.14
CA LYS A 24 -1.80 27.36 -0.37
C LYS A 24 -2.16 26.02 -0.99
N PHE A 25 -3.24 25.41 -0.53
CA PHE A 25 -3.61 24.04 -0.90
C PHE A 25 -5.10 23.94 -1.23
N ARG A 26 -5.42 23.05 -2.18
CA ARG A 26 -6.81 22.71 -2.51
C ARG A 26 -7.40 21.82 -1.41
N LEU A 27 -8.10 22.43 -0.46
CA LEU A 27 -8.80 21.72 0.62
C LEU A 27 -10.27 21.49 0.25
N ILE A 28 -10.83 20.36 0.67
CA ILE A 28 -12.23 19.99 0.45
C ILE A 28 -12.95 19.94 1.78
N ASN A 29 -13.99 20.78 1.93
CA ASN A 29 -14.82 20.86 3.13
C ASN A 29 -14.00 20.90 4.44
N PRO A 30 -13.02 21.83 4.57
CA PRO A 30 -12.11 21.81 5.71
C PRO A 30 -12.86 22.04 7.02
N VAL A 31 -12.51 21.24 8.02
CA VAL A 31 -13.04 21.37 9.38
C VAL A 31 -12.44 22.61 10.02
N SER A 32 -13.31 23.56 10.35
CA SER A 32 -12.94 24.78 11.08
C SER A 32 -13.41 24.64 12.53
N ALA A 33 -12.48 24.35 13.44
CA ALA A 33 -12.70 24.57 14.87
C ALA A 33 -11.88 25.78 15.35
N PRO A 34 -12.42 26.59 16.29
CA PRO A 34 -11.72 27.78 16.80
C PRO A 34 -10.33 27.49 17.38
N ASP A 35 -10.13 26.29 17.92
CA ASP A 35 -8.88 25.86 18.57
C ASP A 35 -7.88 25.22 17.57
N ASP A 36 -8.27 25.01 16.31
CA ASP A 36 -7.45 24.32 15.31
C ASP A 36 -6.54 25.27 14.52
N ALA A 37 -6.62 26.59 14.76
CA ALA A 37 -5.78 27.55 14.04
C ALA A 37 -4.27 27.21 14.13
N PRO A 38 -3.70 26.87 15.29
CA PRO A 38 -2.30 26.43 15.36
C PRO A 38 -2.03 25.12 14.59
N ALA A 39 -2.98 24.18 14.59
CA ALA A 39 -2.83 22.91 13.89
C ALA A 39 -2.78 23.11 12.37
N TRP A 40 -3.67 23.95 11.82
CA TRP A 40 -3.67 24.32 10.41
C TRP A 40 -2.42 25.10 9.99
N GLU A 41 -1.88 25.95 10.85
CA GLU A 41 -0.60 26.62 10.57
C GLU A 41 0.57 25.64 10.48
N ILE A 42 0.63 24.68 11.41
CA ILE A 42 1.68 23.66 11.39
C ILE A 42 1.51 22.76 10.18
N TYR A 43 0.29 22.32 9.86
CA TYR A 43 -0.03 21.58 8.64
C TYR A 43 0.50 22.35 7.41
N ALA A 44 0.14 23.63 7.28
CA ALA A 44 0.54 24.42 6.13
C ALA A 44 2.05 24.63 6.04
N ARG A 45 2.72 24.79 7.18
CA ARG A 45 4.18 24.91 7.25
C ARG A 45 4.87 23.60 6.88
N LYS A 46 4.41 22.46 7.39
CA LYS A 46 5.00 21.14 7.11
C LYS A 46 4.84 20.77 5.64
N ARG A 47 3.62 20.82 5.12
CA ARG A 47 3.32 20.52 3.71
C ARG A 47 4.12 21.43 2.76
N SER A 48 4.25 22.73 3.07
CA SER A 48 5.11 23.64 2.29
C SER A 48 6.61 23.32 2.40
N ALA A 49 7.09 22.83 3.55
CA ALA A 49 8.51 22.52 3.72
C ALA A 49 8.90 21.23 2.99
N GLU A 50 7.98 20.25 2.97
CA GLU A 50 8.15 18.99 2.26
C GLU A 50 8.03 19.14 0.75
N ALA A 51 7.27 20.13 0.26
CA ALA A 51 7.22 20.56 -1.15
C ALA A 51 8.56 20.73 -1.83
N ALA A 52 9.60 21.04 -1.07
CA ALA A 52 10.92 21.21 -1.62
C ALA A 52 11.75 19.90 -1.71
N ARG A 53 11.25 18.76 -1.22
CA ARG A 53 12.08 17.57 -0.91
C ARG A 53 11.56 16.22 -1.38
N ALA A 54 10.28 16.10 -1.68
CA ALA A 54 9.65 14.81 -1.99
C ALA A 54 8.93 14.85 -3.34
N TYR A 55 8.68 13.67 -3.92
CA TYR A 55 7.94 13.55 -5.17
C TYR A 55 6.45 13.67 -4.89
N ASN A 56 5.78 14.55 -5.63
CA ASN A 56 4.34 14.77 -5.56
C ASN A 56 3.63 14.01 -6.69
N ALA A 57 2.59 13.25 -6.35
CA ALA A 57 1.84 12.45 -7.31
C ALA A 57 1.11 13.26 -8.39
N ALA A 58 1.09 14.60 -8.34
CA ALA A 58 0.60 15.46 -9.41
C ALA A 58 1.69 15.92 -10.41
N GLU A 59 2.97 15.77 -10.08
CA GLU A 59 4.09 16.34 -10.85
C GLU A 59 4.86 15.28 -11.65
N ALA A 60 4.18 14.22 -12.10
CA ALA A 60 4.85 13.21 -12.93
C ALA A 60 5.47 13.85 -14.18
N PRO A 61 6.76 13.62 -14.44
CA PRO A 61 7.42 14.18 -15.61
C PRO A 61 6.73 13.68 -16.89
N GLU A 62 5.97 14.57 -17.53
CA GLU A 62 5.41 14.36 -18.87
C GLU A 62 6.58 14.18 -19.86
N TYR A 63 6.57 13.08 -20.62
CA TYR A 63 7.49 12.93 -21.75
C TYR A 63 6.82 13.28 -23.07
N GLU A 64 7.49 14.17 -23.80
CA GLU A 64 7.43 14.21 -25.26
C GLU A 64 8.24 13.02 -25.79
N ASP A 65 7.55 12.10 -26.48
CA ASP A 65 8.05 11.00 -27.32
C ASP A 65 8.86 9.84 -26.70
N GLU A 66 8.37 8.62 -26.93
CA GLU A 66 8.90 7.34 -26.45
C GLU A 66 10.27 6.92 -27.04
N GLU A 67 10.83 7.68 -27.98
CA GLU A 67 12.01 7.27 -28.77
C GLU A 67 13.37 7.51 -28.09
N ASP A 68 13.44 8.33 -27.03
CA ASP A 68 14.70 8.70 -26.35
C ASP A 68 14.87 8.09 -24.94
N ARG A 69 14.20 6.97 -24.63
CA ARG A 69 14.50 6.17 -23.42
C ARG A 69 15.85 5.46 -23.58
N GLU A 70 16.94 6.21 -23.45
CA GLU A 70 18.28 5.66 -23.26
C GLU A 70 18.30 4.92 -21.91
N TRP A 71 18.27 3.59 -21.95
CA TRP A 71 18.24 2.67 -20.80
C TRP A 71 19.56 2.71 -20.00
N GLY A 72 19.87 3.86 -19.43
CA GLY A 72 21.08 4.15 -18.65
C GLY A 72 20.76 4.47 -17.19
N GLY A 73 20.38 3.46 -16.41
CA GLY A 73 21.04 3.18 -15.13
C GLY A 73 20.68 3.90 -13.82
N ASP A 74 19.79 4.90 -13.73
CA ASP A 74 19.68 5.67 -12.47
C ASP A 74 18.27 6.00 -11.92
N ASP A 75 17.15 5.50 -12.49
CA ASP A 75 15.84 5.83 -11.91
C ASP A 75 14.76 4.74 -12.07
N ASP A 76 15.09 3.49 -11.69
CA ASP A 76 14.09 2.42 -11.58
C ASP A 76 12.95 2.82 -10.60
N THR A 77 13.26 3.68 -9.62
CA THR A 77 12.28 4.26 -8.68
C THR A 77 11.23 5.13 -9.37
N ARG A 78 11.50 5.64 -10.56
CA ARG A 78 10.56 6.42 -11.36
C ARG A 78 9.29 5.66 -11.69
N ILE A 79 9.40 4.36 -11.93
CA ILE A 79 8.25 3.50 -12.26
C ILE A 79 7.23 3.52 -11.10
N ILE A 80 7.71 3.58 -9.85
CA ILE A 80 6.83 3.72 -8.67
C ILE A 80 6.13 5.07 -8.69
N TYR A 81 6.86 6.15 -8.93
CA TYR A 81 6.31 7.50 -8.98
C TYR A 81 5.22 7.65 -10.05
N GLU A 82 5.47 7.12 -11.25
CA GLU A 82 4.48 7.08 -12.36
C GLU A 82 3.27 6.23 -11.99
N GLY A 83 3.48 5.04 -11.42
CA GLY A 83 2.41 4.17 -10.97
C GLY A 83 1.53 4.81 -9.90
N VAL A 84 2.13 5.52 -8.93
CA VAL A 84 1.40 6.30 -7.92
C VAL A 84 0.58 7.40 -8.60
N HIS A 85 1.18 8.20 -9.49
CA HIS A 85 0.48 9.27 -10.20
C HIS A 85 -0.74 8.75 -10.96
N ASP A 86 -0.57 7.72 -11.79
CA ASP A 86 -1.62 7.20 -12.66
C ASP A 86 -2.77 6.57 -11.86
N THR A 87 -2.43 5.82 -10.81
CA THR A 87 -3.42 5.20 -9.92
C THR A 87 -4.20 6.25 -9.14
N ILE A 88 -3.52 7.27 -8.60
CA ILE A 88 -4.17 8.36 -7.87
C ILE A 88 -5.08 9.17 -8.80
N LYS A 89 -4.65 9.45 -10.04
CA LYS A 89 -5.47 10.13 -11.04
C LYS A 89 -6.73 9.34 -11.41
N ALA A 90 -6.64 8.02 -11.52
CA ALA A 90 -7.80 7.16 -11.72
C ALA A 90 -8.76 7.24 -10.51
N LEU A 91 -8.23 7.18 -9.28
CA LEU A 91 -9.00 7.29 -8.04
C LEU A 91 -9.66 8.66 -7.84
N GLU A 92 -9.05 9.76 -8.29
CA GLU A 92 -9.67 11.09 -8.29
C GLU A 92 -10.98 11.09 -9.07
N LYS A 93 -10.93 10.55 -10.30
CA LYS A 93 -12.11 10.44 -11.17
C LYS A 93 -13.19 9.55 -10.55
N GLU A 94 -12.81 8.43 -9.94
CA GLU A 94 -13.74 7.57 -9.21
C GLU A 94 -14.41 8.27 -8.02
N CYS A 95 -13.66 9.13 -7.33
CA CYS A 95 -14.14 9.91 -6.20
C CYS A 95 -14.95 11.15 -6.64
N GLY A 96 -14.98 11.48 -7.94
CA GLY A 96 -15.61 12.69 -8.45
C GLY A 96 -14.88 13.98 -8.04
N LEU A 97 -13.56 13.88 -7.81
CA LEU A 97 -12.70 15.01 -7.51
C LEU A 97 -12.21 15.67 -8.80
N GLU A 98 -11.85 16.95 -8.71
CA GLU A 98 -11.14 17.62 -9.80
C GLU A 98 -9.72 17.06 -9.94
N ASP A 99 -9.21 17.03 -11.18
CA ASP A 99 -7.88 16.53 -11.51
C ASP A 99 -6.78 17.19 -10.64
N GLY A 100 -5.92 16.35 -10.07
CA GLY A 100 -4.77 16.71 -9.25
C GLY A 100 -5.08 17.09 -7.79
N VAL A 101 -6.34 17.14 -7.35
CA VAL A 101 -6.68 17.48 -5.96
C VAL A 101 -6.12 16.45 -4.97
N LEU A 102 -6.29 15.16 -5.26
CA LEU A 102 -5.70 14.07 -4.49
C LEU A 102 -4.21 13.90 -4.81
N GLY A 103 -3.82 14.08 -6.08
CA GLY A 103 -2.42 14.02 -6.53
C GLY A 103 -1.53 14.96 -5.71
N GLU A 104 -1.95 16.21 -5.52
CA GLU A 104 -1.23 17.20 -4.71
C GLU A 104 -1.08 16.81 -3.23
N CYS A 105 -1.88 15.87 -2.76
CA CYS A 105 -1.94 15.42 -1.39
C CYS A 105 -1.15 14.13 -1.14
N VAL A 106 -0.75 13.40 -2.18
CA VAL A 106 -0.01 12.13 -2.07
C VAL A 106 1.45 12.34 -2.44
N TRP A 107 2.33 12.01 -1.49
CA TRP A 107 3.75 12.33 -1.54
C TRP A 107 4.54 11.06 -1.31
N VAL A 108 5.45 10.73 -2.21
CA VAL A 108 6.40 9.63 -1.98
C VAL A 108 7.67 10.24 -1.40
N GLU A 109 7.88 10.02 -0.10
CA GLU A 109 9.00 10.62 0.64
C GLU A 109 10.32 9.91 0.36
N SER A 110 10.27 8.58 0.28
CA SER A 110 11.42 7.77 -0.11
C SER A 110 10.97 6.49 -0.79
N CYS A 111 11.73 6.09 -1.80
CA CYS A 111 11.53 4.84 -2.48
C CYS A 111 12.90 4.21 -2.75
N SER A 112 13.03 2.93 -2.43
CA SER A 112 14.16 2.11 -2.83
C SER A 112 13.60 0.94 -3.63
N LEU A 113 14.11 0.78 -4.85
CA LEU A 113 13.78 -0.33 -5.72
C LEU A 113 15.10 -1.02 -6.08
N ASP A 114 15.17 -2.33 -5.88
CA ASP A 114 16.34 -3.13 -6.23
C ASP A 114 15.91 -4.36 -7.02
N GLY A 115 16.55 -4.52 -8.19
CA GLY A 115 16.45 -5.68 -9.05
C GLY A 115 15.08 -5.82 -9.73
N LEU A 116 14.95 -5.37 -10.97
CA LEU A 116 13.84 -5.77 -11.82
C LEU A 116 14.20 -7.10 -12.50
N GLU A 117 13.52 -8.19 -12.14
CA GLU A 117 13.76 -9.52 -12.69
C GLU A 117 12.64 -9.96 -13.63
N GLY A 118 13.03 -10.65 -14.72
CA GLY A 118 12.11 -11.36 -15.60
C GLY A 118 11.26 -10.47 -16.53
N PRO A 119 10.47 -11.10 -17.42
CA PRO A 119 9.45 -10.42 -18.20
C PRO A 119 8.29 -10.03 -17.28
N GLY A 120 8.10 -8.74 -17.04
CA GLY A 120 7.03 -8.23 -16.15
C GLY A 120 7.48 -7.17 -15.14
N PHE A 121 8.78 -6.87 -15.05
CA PHE A 121 9.32 -5.87 -14.11
C PHE A 121 8.96 -6.20 -12.64
N ALA A 122 8.93 -7.48 -12.25
CA ALA A 122 8.73 -7.86 -10.86
C ALA A 122 9.96 -7.43 -10.04
N PRO A 123 9.79 -6.58 -9.02
CA PRO A 123 10.91 -6.08 -8.24
C PRO A 123 11.37 -7.11 -7.21
N ARG A 124 12.69 -7.27 -7.05
CA ARG A 124 13.25 -8.18 -6.05
C ARG A 124 13.10 -7.61 -4.65
N ASN A 125 13.39 -6.33 -4.48
CA ASN A 125 13.14 -5.61 -3.24
C ASN A 125 12.48 -4.27 -3.58
N CYS A 126 11.48 -3.89 -2.80
CA CYS A 126 10.98 -2.53 -2.79
C CYS A 126 10.73 -2.08 -1.36
N GLU A 127 11.09 -0.83 -1.08
CA GLU A 127 10.66 -0.14 0.12
C GLU A 127 10.17 1.26 -0.25
N THR A 128 8.89 1.52 -0.02
CA THR A 128 8.25 2.80 -0.35
C THR A 128 7.63 3.40 0.89
N TYR A 129 7.98 4.65 1.18
CA TYR A 129 7.36 5.47 2.19
C TYR A 129 6.64 6.62 1.53
N SER A 130 5.36 6.77 1.88
CA SER A 130 4.52 7.85 1.39
C SER A 130 3.78 8.54 2.52
N ARG A 131 3.40 9.78 2.25
CA ARG A 131 2.58 10.62 3.11
C ARG A 131 1.37 11.11 2.33
N ILE A 132 0.21 10.97 2.94
CA ILE A 132 -1.06 11.46 2.41
C ILE A 132 -1.52 12.59 3.30
N TYR A 133 -1.44 13.81 2.78
CA TYR A 133 -1.96 14.99 3.44
C TYR A 133 -3.49 15.01 3.36
N SER A 134 -4.14 15.29 4.49
CA SER A 134 -5.59 15.39 4.52
C SER A 134 -6.10 16.55 3.66
N LEU A 135 -7.25 16.35 3.02
CA LEU A 135 -7.99 17.35 2.27
C LEU A 135 -8.90 18.20 3.18
N ALA A 136 -9.25 17.69 4.36
CA ALA A 136 -10.31 18.26 5.19
C ALA A 136 -9.89 18.59 6.63
N THR A 137 -8.80 18.02 7.11
CA THR A 137 -8.33 18.20 8.50
C THR A 137 -6.85 18.57 8.52
N PRO A 138 -6.29 19.12 9.61
CA PRO A 138 -4.86 19.37 9.72
C PRO A 138 -4.05 18.09 10.02
N ALA A 139 -4.49 16.93 9.51
CA ALA A 139 -3.86 15.62 9.69
C ALA A 139 -3.12 15.13 8.44
N HIS A 140 -2.35 14.05 8.61
CA HIS A 140 -1.80 13.27 7.51
C HIS A 140 -1.70 11.80 7.91
N VAL A 141 -1.58 10.93 6.91
CA VAL A 141 -1.38 9.49 7.09
C VAL A 141 -0.09 9.10 6.39
N ASP A 142 0.83 8.52 7.15
CA ASP A 142 2.05 7.92 6.60
C ASP A 142 1.75 6.46 6.26
N VAL A 143 2.18 6.01 5.08
CA VAL A 143 2.02 4.63 4.60
C VAL A 143 3.38 4.10 4.20
N HIS A 144 3.67 2.87 4.62
CA HIS A 144 4.94 2.20 4.37
C HIS A 144 4.69 0.82 3.80
N PHE A 145 5.38 0.54 2.69
CA PHE A 145 5.40 -0.74 2.02
C PHE A 145 6.81 -1.31 2.02
N GLN A 146 6.95 -2.58 2.39
CA GLN A 146 8.15 -3.37 2.23
C GLN A 146 7.83 -4.62 1.43
N TYR A 147 8.63 -4.89 0.42
CA TYR A 147 8.47 -6.02 -0.49
C TYR A 147 9.80 -6.73 -0.69
N HIS A 148 9.74 -8.06 -0.71
CA HIS A 148 10.85 -8.91 -1.09
C HIS A 148 10.33 -10.12 -1.86
N GLU A 149 10.86 -10.34 -3.05
CA GLU A 149 10.68 -11.56 -3.82
C GLU A 149 12.00 -11.98 -4.46
N ARG A 150 12.43 -13.22 -4.24
CA ARG A 150 13.65 -13.74 -4.85
C ARG A 150 13.50 -15.20 -5.19
N THR A 151 13.61 -15.50 -6.48
CA THR A 151 13.71 -16.88 -6.95
C THR A 151 15.08 -17.45 -6.57
N ARG A 152 15.07 -18.64 -5.96
CA ARG A 152 16.24 -19.47 -5.65
C ARG A 152 16.20 -20.74 -6.50
N MET A 153 17.22 -21.60 -6.36
CA MET A 153 17.33 -22.82 -7.16
C MET A 153 16.16 -23.79 -6.93
N GLU A 154 15.69 -23.90 -5.69
CA GLU A 154 14.64 -24.85 -5.27
C GLU A 154 13.54 -24.18 -4.42
N SER A 155 13.56 -22.85 -4.32
CA SER A 155 12.64 -22.09 -3.49
C SER A 155 12.37 -20.69 -4.02
N ILE A 156 11.37 -20.01 -3.46
CA ILE A 156 11.12 -18.59 -3.63
C ILE A 156 11.09 -17.97 -2.23
N GLU A 157 11.96 -17.00 -1.98
CA GLU A 157 11.83 -16.13 -0.82
C GLU A 157 10.81 -15.07 -1.19
N TRP A 158 9.65 -15.04 -0.53
CA TRP A 158 8.64 -14.00 -0.76
C TRP A 158 8.06 -13.55 0.56
N ASN A 159 8.05 -12.23 0.75
CA ASN A 159 7.35 -11.59 1.84
C ASN A 159 7.08 -10.13 1.51
N TYR A 160 5.98 -9.61 2.02
CA TYR A 160 5.73 -8.18 2.04
C TYR A 160 4.93 -7.79 3.27
N SER A 161 4.97 -6.49 3.58
CA SER A 161 4.09 -5.91 4.58
C SER A 161 3.76 -4.47 4.24
N ILE A 162 2.53 -4.09 4.56
CA ILE A 162 2.02 -2.72 4.43
C ILE A 162 1.57 -2.26 5.81
N GLY A 163 1.96 -1.05 6.18
CA GLY A 163 1.56 -0.42 7.42
C GLY A 163 1.22 1.05 7.25
N TYR A 164 0.51 1.60 8.22
CA TYR A 164 0.10 2.99 8.26
C TYR A 164 0.26 3.62 9.64
N LYS A 165 0.30 4.95 9.67
CA LYS A 165 0.28 5.76 10.89
C LYS A 165 -0.52 7.03 10.65
N ILE A 166 -1.51 7.28 11.52
CA ILE A 166 -2.30 8.52 11.48
C ILE A 166 -1.65 9.56 12.40
N HIS A 167 -1.49 10.78 11.89
CA HIS A 167 -0.99 11.92 12.66
C HIS A 167 -2.13 12.92 12.88
N ASP A 168 -2.92 12.68 13.92
CA ASP A 168 -4.09 13.50 14.28
C ASP A 168 -3.73 14.87 14.90
N LEU A 169 -2.48 15.03 15.35
CA LEU A 169 -1.97 16.27 15.91
C LEU A 169 -0.65 16.65 15.26
N ALA A 170 -0.59 17.90 14.85
CA ALA A 170 0.62 18.61 14.49
C ALA A 170 1.58 18.75 15.69
N GLY A 171 2.23 17.66 16.14
CA GLY A 171 3.12 17.68 17.30
C GLY A 171 4.07 16.50 17.42
N GLU A 172 3.65 15.31 17.00
CA GLU A 172 4.52 14.12 17.06
C GLU A 172 5.18 13.85 15.71
N ASP A 173 6.19 14.64 15.39
CA ASP A 173 7.27 14.18 14.52
C ASP A 173 8.20 13.33 15.38
N VAL A 174 7.82 12.08 15.62
CA VAL A 174 8.86 11.09 15.88
C VAL A 174 9.54 10.91 14.54
N ALA A 175 10.62 11.67 14.32
CA ALA A 175 11.45 11.56 13.13
C ALA A 175 11.65 10.07 12.86
N PHE A 176 11.07 9.61 11.76
CA PHE A 176 11.12 8.20 11.40
C PHE A 176 12.59 7.86 11.21
N ARG A 177 13.14 7.14 12.19
CA ARG A 177 14.48 6.60 12.04
C ARG A 177 14.30 5.39 11.16
N PHE A 178 14.94 5.42 9.99
CA PHE A 178 15.17 4.28 9.13
C PHE A 178 15.89 3.21 9.97
N THR A 179 15.16 2.45 10.76
CA THR A 179 15.66 1.23 11.40
C THR A 179 15.55 0.16 10.34
N SER A 180 16.41 0.27 9.33
CA SER A 180 16.82 -0.87 8.54
C SER A 180 17.34 -1.91 9.53
N CYS A 181 16.59 -2.99 9.75
CA CYS A 181 17.06 -4.32 10.18
C CYS A 181 15.89 -5.21 10.67
N GLY A 182 15.55 -6.22 9.87
CA GLY A 182 15.28 -7.57 10.37
C GLY A 182 13.83 -7.98 10.65
N ASN A 183 12.90 -7.05 10.89
CA ASN A 183 11.50 -7.44 11.11
C ASN A 183 10.74 -7.49 9.78
N LYS A 184 10.36 -8.70 9.35
CA LYS A 184 9.61 -8.97 8.11
C LYS A 184 8.19 -8.37 8.08
N THR A 185 7.69 -7.79 9.18
CA THR A 185 6.30 -7.32 9.28
C THR A 185 6.13 -6.06 10.16
N HIS A 186 5.19 -5.19 9.80
CA HIS A 186 4.75 -4.06 10.65
C HIS A 186 4.08 -4.49 11.95
N ARG A 187 3.63 -5.76 12.09
CA ARG A 187 3.03 -6.26 13.34
C ARG A 187 3.95 -6.16 14.56
N GLY A 188 5.26 -6.19 14.35
CA GLY A 188 6.26 -6.04 15.42
C GLY A 188 6.69 -4.60 15.70
N ARG A 189 6.14 -3.61 14.96
CA ARG A 189 6.58 -2.22 15.01
C ARG A 189 5.71 -1.41 15.97
N PRO A 190 6.28 -0.73 16.97
CA PRO A 190 5.50 0.09 17.91
C PRO A 190 5.02 1.40 17.27
N ASP A 191 5.61 1.82 16.16
CA ASP A 191 5.38 3.11 15.52
C ASP A 191 4.35 3.08 14.39
N MET A 192 3.98 1.90 13.87
CA MET A 192 3.04 1.75 12.75
C MET A 192 2.04 0.63 13.02
N ARG A 193 0.83 0.76 12.47
CA ARG A 193 -0.20 -0.28 12.48
C ARG A 193 -0.16 -1.03 11.15
N SER A 194 -0.36 -2.34 11.16
CA SER A 194 -0.35 -3.13 9.92
C SER A 194 -1.68 -2.98 9.16
N ILE A 195 -1.59 -2.93 7.83
CA ILE A 195 -2.73 -3.06 6.92
C ILE A 195 -2.88 -4.52 6.53
N CYS A 196 -1.88 -5.06 5.85
CA CYS A 196 -1.78 -6.45 5.46
C CYS A 196 -0.33 -6.87 5.30
N TRP A 197 -0.11 -8.18 5.23
CA TRP A 197 1.21 -8.78 5.07
C TRP A 197 1.04 -10.22 4.60
N ALA A 198 2.06 -10.74 3.92
CA ALA A 198 2.15 -12.15 3.58
C ALA A 198 3.61 -12.60 3.46
N PHE A 199 3.82 -13.90 3.61
CA PHE A 199 5.08 -14.58 3.34
C PHE A 199 4.84 -16.06 3.05
N TYR A 200 5.81 -16.77 2.47
CA TYR A 200 5.78 -18.23 2.43
C TYR A 200 6.28 -18.84 3.75
N ASP A 201 5.52 -19.77 4.31
CA ASP A 201 5.88 -20.49 5.52
C ASP A 201 7.09 -21.40 5.27
N ASP A 202 8.27 -20.86 5.58
CA ASP A 202 9.50 -21.63 5.60
C ASP A 202 9.54 -22.59 6.81
N ASP A 203 8.87 -22.29 7.93
CA ASP A 203 9.00 -23.03 9.19
C ASP A 203 8.28 -24.39 9.16
N GLU A 204 7.12 -24.49 8.51
CA GLU A 204 6.50 -25.79 8.22
C GLU A 204 7.11 -26.45 6.97
N GLY A 205 7.52 -25.67 5.97
CA GLY A 205 8.23 -26.14 4.77
C GLY A 205 9.55 -26.86 5.08
N PHE A 206 10.33 -26.39 6.06
CA PHE A 206 11.58 -27.04 6.50
C PHE A 206 11.38 -28.25 7.43
N ARG A 207 10.18 -28.46 7.99
CA ARG A 207 9.88 -29.71 8.72
C ARG A 207 9.68 -30.89 7.75
N HIS A 208 9.28 -30.58 6.52
CA HIS A 208 9.33 -31.50 5.40
C HIS A 208 10.70 -31.37 4.71
N ARG A 209 11.20 -32.42 4.06
CA ARG A 209 12.55 -32.41 3.44
C ARG A 209 12.66 -31.45 2.23
N GLU A 210 11.57 -30.81 1.82
CA GLU A 210 11.42 -30.03 0.61
C GLU A 210 10.64 -28.73 0.86
N TRP A 211 11.12 -27.62 0.31
CA TRP A 211 10.47 -26.30 0.39
C TRP A 211 9.12 -26.27 -0.35
N ARG A 212 8.17 -25.46 0.15
CA ARG A 212 6.81 -25.34 -0.42
C ARG A 212 6.29 -23.90 -0.42
N ARG A 213 5.40 -23.58 -1.37
CA ARG A 213 4.74 -22.26 -1.53
C ARG A 213 3.49 -22.12 -0.67
N VAL A 214 3.60 -22.41 0.62
CA VAL A 214 2.45 -22.28 1.53
C VAL A 214 2.37 -20.84 2.02
N GLU A 215 1.41 -20.10 1.49
CA GLU A 215 1.19 -18.70 1.86
C GLU A 215 0.64 -18.58 3.28
N VAL A 216 1.29 -17.76 4.09
CA VAL A 216 0.83 -17.27 5.39
C VAL A 216 0.63 -15.77 5.29
N PHE A 217 -0.57 -15.32 5.61
CA PHE A 217 -1.00 -13.95 5.37
C PHE A 217 -1.86 -13.41 6.51
N GLY A 218 -2.07 -12.10 6.49
CA GLY A 218 -3.00 -11.43 7.38
C GLY A 218 -3.47 -10.09 6.85
N PHE A 219 -4.72 -9.76 7.18
CA PHE A 219 -5.32 -8.45 6.94
C PHE A 219 -5.77 -7.88 8.28
N ASP A 220 -5.15 -6.79 8.70
CA ASP A 220 -5.19 -6.29 10.09
C ASP A 220 -6.06 -5.05 10.26
N LEU A 221 -6.48 -4.39 9.17
CA LEU A 221 -7.47 -3.31 9.27
C LEU A 221 -8.82 -3.86 9.73
N ASP A 222 -9.41 -3.15 10.69
CA ASP A 222 -10.81 -3.32 11.07
C ASP A 222 -11.68 -2.12 10.64
N GLN A 223 -12.98 -2.19 10.93
CA GLN A 223 -13.92 -1.12 10.59
C GLN A 223 -13.64 0.20 11.29
N ARG A 224 -13.14 0.16 12.52
CA ARG A 224 -12.78 1.36 13.24
C ARG A 224 -11.56 2.01 12.59
N ASP A 225 -10.60 1.21 12.16
CA ASP A 225 -9.37 1.68 11.52
C ASP A 225 -9.66 2.37 10.20
N VAL A 226 -10.46 1.77 9.32
CA VAL A 226 -10.85 2.40 8.04
C VAL A 226 -11.62 3.70 8.27
N LEU A 227 -12.52 3.74 9.27
CA LEU A 227 -13.24 4.96 9.62
C LEU A 227 -12.32 6.06 10.14
N ASN A 228 -11.35 5.73 11.01
CA ASN A 228 -10.39 6.71 11.52
C ASN A 228 -9.51 7.27 10.39
N ILE A 229 -9.04 6.42 9.48
CA ILE A 229 -8.25 6.84 8.32
C ILE A 229 -9.08 7.75 7.42
N HIS A 230 -10.32 7.36 7.11
CA HIS A 230 -11.21 8.16 6.29
C HIS A 230 -11.45 9.52 6.93
N GLN A 231 -11.72 9.57 8.23
CA GLN A 231 -11.95 10.81 8.96
C GLN A 231 -10.72 11.70 9.02
N ALA A 232 -9.53 11.11 9.17
CA ALA A 232 -8.28 11.84 9.10
C ALA A 232 -8.09 12.49 7.72
N LEU A 233 -8.32 11.77 6.63
CA LEU A 233 -8.04 12.25 5.26
C LEU A 233 -9.14 13.12 4.63
N PHE A 234 -10.40 12.78 4.86
CA PHE A 234 -11.56 13.38 4.18
C PHE A 234 -12.52 14.08 5.13
N GLY A 235 -12.25 14.03 6.44
CA GLY A 235 -13.06 14.70 7.45
C GLY A 235 -14.21 13.85 8.00
N PRO A 236 -15.01 14.42 8.91
CA PRO A 236 -16.05 13.69 9.62
C PRO A 236 -17.03 13.00 8.67
N LEU A 237 -17.27 11.72 8.92
CA LEU A 237 -18.23 10.91 8.18
C LEU A 237 -19.51 10.74 9.00
N GLU A 238 -20.61 11.31 8.51
CA GLU A 238 -21.93 11.17 9.13
C GLU A 238 -22.30 9.68 9.28
N PRO A 239 -22.86 9.24 10.42
CA PRO A 239 -23.37 7.87 10.56
C PRO A 239 -24.46 7.56 9.53
N LEU A 240 -24.54 6.32 9.05
CA LEU A 240 -25.69 5.89 8.26
C LEU A 240 -26.95 5.98 9.10
N ALA A 241 -28.02 6.52 8.52
CA ALA A 241 -29.35 6.42 9.09
C ALA A 241 -29.76 4.94 9.22
N ALA A 242 -30.54 4.60 10.24
CA ALA A 242 -30.96 3.22 10.50
C ALA A 242 -31.84 2.64 9.37
N ASP A 243 -32.48 3.52 8.60
CA ASP A 243 -33.35 3.24 7.45
C ASP A 243 -32.73 3.70 6.12
N ALA A 244 -31.40 3.86 6.08
CA ALA A 244 -30.69 4.18 4.84
C ALA A 244 -31.00 3.14 3.75
N ASP A 245 -31.25 3.63 2.54
CA ASP A 245 -31.52 2.77 1.39
C ASP A 245 -30.24 2.06 0.90
N ASP A 246 -30.43 1.06 0.04
CA ASP A 246 -29.32 0.26 -0.51
C ASP A 246 -28.33 1.12 -1.31
N ALA A 247 -28.78 2.23 -1.89
CA ALA A 247 -27.94 3.14 -2.66
C ALA A 247 -26.99 3.93 -1.73
N ALA A 248 -27.49 4.47 -0.62
CA ALA A 248 -26.68 5.16 0.39
C ALA A 248 -25.70 4.20 1.07
N ILE A 249 -26.12 2.97 1.36
CA ILE A 249 -25.25 1.92 1.90
C ILE A 249 -24.14 1.59 0.90
N ALA A 250 -24.47 1.38 -0.37
CA ALA A 250 -23.50 1.09 -1.42
C ALA A 250 -22.51 2.24 -1.61
N ALA A 251 -23.00 3.49 -1.67
CA ALA A 251 -22.15 4.67 -1.78
C ALA A 251 -21.15 4.77 -0.62
N ARG A 252 -21.59 4.50 0.62
CA ARG A 252 -20.68 4.47 1.77
C ARG A 252 -19.63 3.37 1.65
N ARG A 253 -20.03 2.17 1.23
CA ARG A 253 -19.09 1.06 1.03
C ARG A 253 -18.02 1.41 0.00
N CYS A 254 -18.41 1.94 -1.16
CA CYS A 254 -17.49 2.38 -2.19
C CYS A 254 -16.52 3.45 -1.69
N MET A 255 -17.01 4.42 -0.92
CA MET A 255 -16.17 5.47 -0.33
C MET A 255 -15.13 4.93 0.66
N LEU A 256 -15.51 3.99 1.53
CA LEU A 256 -14.58 3.37 2.47
C LEU A 256 -13.55 2.49 1.75
N VAL A 257 -13.98 1.73 0.74
CA VAL A 257 -13.07 0.92 -0.10
C VAL A 257 -12.06 1.80 -0.82
N ARG A 258 -12.50 2.91 -1.42
CA ARG A 258 -11.60 3.90 -2.05
C ARG A 258 -10.59 4.47 -1.08
N THR A 259 -10.98 4.68 0.19
CA THR A 259 -10.04 5.13 1.22
C THR A 259 -8.89 4.14 1.39
N VAL A 260 -9.17 2.84 1.46
CA VAL A 260 -8.13 1.80 1.54
C VAL A 260 -7.31 1.74 0.25
N ARG A 261 -7.96 1.81 -0.92
CA ARG A 261 -7.26 1.84 -2.23
C ARG A 261 -6.29 3.02 -2.34
N ILE A 262 -6.62 4.18 -1.79
CA ILE A 262 -5.73 5.35 -1.77
C ILE A 262 -4.47 5.09 -0.92
N LEU A 263 -4.56 4.33 0.17
CA LEU A 263 -3.38 3.92 0.95
C LEU A 263 -2.47 2.98 0.15
N LEU A 264 -3.05 2.04 -0.59
CA LEU A 264 -2.29 1.12 -1.45
C LEU A 264 -1.65 1.88 -2.62
N ALA A 265 -2.44 2.76 -3.26
CA ALA A 265 -1.99 3.58 -4.37
C ALA A 265 -0.85 4.54 -3.98
N SER A 266 -0.82 5.04 -2.75
CA SER A 266 0.23 5.96 -2.30
C SER A 266 1.62 5.32 -2.25
N VAL A 267 1.69 3.99 -2.18
CA VAL A 267 2.93 3.21 -2.21
C VAL A 267 3.13 2.45 -3.54
N GLY A 268 2.38 2.81 -4.59
CA GLY A 268 2.55 2.25 -5.93
C GLY A 268 1.81 0.94 -6.18
N ILE A 269 0.81 0.61 -5.36
CA ILE A 269 -0.03 -0.59 -5.52
C ILE A 269 -1.39 -0.18 -6.08
N ASP A 270 -1.67 -0.52 -7.33
CA ASP A 270 -3.02 -0.50 -7.88
C ASP A 270 -3.69 -1.85 -7.60
N TYR A 271 -4.53 -1.88 -6.56
CA TYR A 271 -5.30 -3.08 -6.21
C TYR A 271 -6.81 -2.76 -6.30
N PRO A 272 -7.50 -3.23 -7.36
CA PRO A 272 -8.93 -3.05 -7.50
C PRO A 272 -9.69 -3.82 -6.43
N VAL A 273 -10.78 -3.24 -5.92
CA VAL A 273 -11.66 -3.87 -4.95
C VAL A 273 -13.11 -3.56 -5.31
N ARG A 274 -13.84 -4.59 -5.69
CA ARG A 274 -15.26 -4.58 -6.00
C ARG A 274 -16.10 -4.32 -4.77
N CYS A 275 -17.14 -3.54 -4.98
CA CYS A 275 -18.16 -3.24 -3.99
C CYS A 275 -19.47 -3.97 -4.27
N LYS A 276 -19.62 -4.57 -5.47
CA LYS A 276 -20.82 -5.30 -5.92
C LYS A 276 -20.42 -6.52 -6.75
N GLU A 277 -21.28 -7.55 -6.73
CA GLU A 277 -21.08 -8.79 -7.50
C GLU A 277 -21.14 -8.57 -9.01
N GLU A 278 -21.93 -7.59 -9.46
CA GLU A 278 -22.14 -7.30 -10.88
C GLU A 278 -21.00 -6.49 -11.52
N GLU A 279 -20.05 -6.00 -10.70
CA GLU A 279 -18.85 -5.34 -11.20
C GLU A 279 -17.95 -6.37 -11.88
N ASP A 280 -17.39 -6.01 -13.04
CA ASP A 280 -16.53 -6.90 -13.81
C ASP A 280 -15.36 -7.38 -12.93
N GLY A 281 -15.31 -8.70 -12.70
CA GLY A 281 -14.27 -9.33 -11.88
C GLY A 281 -12.91 -9.34 -12.55
N GLY A 282 -12.84 -9.07 -13.87
CA GLY A 282 -11.61 -9.17 -14.64
C GLY A 282 -10.48 -8.27 -14.17
N GLU A 283 -10.80 -7.16 -13.48
CA GLU A 283 -9.80 -6.28 -12.87
C GLU A 283 -9.27 -6.84 -11.54
N GLU A 284 -10.11 -7.43 -10.69
CA GLU A 284 -9.65 -8.12 -9.47
C GLU A 284 -8.93 -9.44 -9.76
N GLU A 285 -9.35 -10.17 -10.80
CA GLU A 285 -8.71 -11.42 -11.23
C GLU A 285 -7.33 -11.19 -11.85
N ASN A 286 -7.04 -9.96 -12.29
CA ASN A 286 -5.75 -9.58 -12.86
C ASN A 286 -5.39 -8.13 -12.50
N PRO A 287 -5.07 -7.85 -11.22
CA PRO A 287 -4.83 -6.49 -10.73
C PRO A 287 -3.59 -5.84 -11.36
N HIS A 288 -2.75 -6.62 -12.05
CA HIS A 288 -1.48 -6.19 -12.62
C HIS A 288 -1.57 -5.69 -14.07
N ARG A 289 -2.74 -5.80 -14.73
CA ARG A 289 -2.85 -5.58 -16.19
C ARG A 289 -2.49 -4.16 -16.65
N ASN A 290 -2.55 -3.17 -15.75
CA ASN A 290 -2.18 -1.78 -16.01
C ASN A 290 -1.20 -1.22 -14.96
N ALA A 291 -0.67 -2.06 -14.06
CA ALA A 291 0.21 -1.60 -12.99
C ALA A 291 1.61 -1.32 -13.53
N ALA A 292 2.26 -0.28 -13.01
CA ALA A 292 3.63 0.06 -13.38
C ALA A 292 4.64 -1.04 -12.96
N LEU A 293 4.31 -1.81 -11.92
CA LEU A 293 5.05 -2.99 -11.46
C LEU A 293 4.10 -4.14 -11.17
N ASP A 294 4.55 -5.36 -11.46
CA ASP A 294 3.85 -6.59 -11.16
C ASP A 294 4.20 -7.06 -9.74
N TRP A 295 3.34 -6.74 -8.77
CA TRP A 295 3.52 -7.11 -7.37
C TRP A 295 2.90 -8.47 -7.09
N THR A 296 3.68 -9.46 -6.65
CA THR A 296 3.09 -10.68 -6.08
C THR A 296 2.51 -10.36 -4.70
N LEU A 297 1.23 -9.99 -4.62
CA LEU A 297 0.55 -9.68 -3.35
C LEU A 297 -0.22 -10.87 -2.76
N GLU A 298 -0.57 -11.84 -3.60
CA GLU A 298 -1.33 -13.04 -3.25
C GLU A 298 -0.74 -14.21 -4.04
N SER A 299 -0.50 -15.35 -3.39
CA SER A 299 0.15 -16.49 -4.08
C SER A 299 -0.77 -17.28 -5.01
N SER A 300 -2.08 -17.02 -4.95
CA SER A 300 -3.10 -17.73 -5.73
C SER A 300 -4.17 -16.75 -6.20
N SER A 301 -4.53 -16.84 -7.48
CA SER A 301 -5.67 -16.08 -8.04
C SER A 301 -7.05 -16.60 -7.57
N ILE A 302 -7.09 -17.71 -6.82
CA ILE A 302 -8.33 -18.29 -6.30
C ILE A 302 -8.81 -17.56 -5.04
N ASP A 303 -7.88 -17.09 -4.19
CA ASP A 303 -8.19 -16.44 -2.92
C ASP A 303 -7.73 -14.98 -2.97
N GLN A 304 -8.66 -14.09 -3.33
CA GLN A 304 -8.49 -12.64 -3.26
C GLN A 304 -8.69 -12.14 -1.82
N TRP A 305 -7.84 -12.62 -0.92
CA TRP A 305 -7.96 -12.37 0.51
C TRP A 305 -7.72 -10.88 0.86
N ILE A 306 -6.97 -10.12 0.07
CA ILE A 306 -6.81 -8.67 0.24
C ILE A 306 -8.12 -7.93 -0.06
N ALA A 307 -8.76 -8.25 -1.20
CA ALA A 307 -10.05 -7.67 -1.57
C ALA A 307 -11.11 -7.98 -0.50
N ARG A 308 -11.19 -9.25 -0.08
CA ARG A 308 -12.12 -9.73 0.96
C ARG A 308 -11.84 -9.10 2.32
N GLY A 309 -10.56 -8.99 2.71
CA GLY A 309 -10.12 -8.28 3.91
C GLY A 309 -10.53 -6.81 3.89
N THR A 310 -10.34 -6.14 2.75
CA THR A 310 -10.74 -4.74 2.55
C THR A 310 -12.24 -4.56 2.69
N ARG A 311 -13.05 -5.41 2.04
CA ARG A 311 -14.52 -5.37 2.18
C ARG A 311 -14.96 -5.58 3.63
N LYS A 312 -14.38 -6.57 4.31
CA LYS A 312 -14.66 -6.87 5.72
C LYS A 312 -14.31 -5.69 6.63
N ALA A 313 -13.15 -5.06 6.42
CA ALA A 313 -12.77 -3.83 7.13
C ALA A 313 -13.71 -2.68 6.79
N CYS A 314 -14.25 -2.60 5.57
CA CYS A 314 -15.28 -1.63 5.21
C CYS A 314 -16.69 -1.99 5.74
N GLY A 315 -16.84 -3.09 6.48
CA GLY A 315 -18.08 -3.50 7.14
C GLY A 315 -19.05 -4.28 6.26
N PHE A 316 -18.57 -4.93 5.19
CA PHE A 316 -19.41 -5.78 4.33
C PHE A 316 -18.64 -6.96 3.74
N GLN A 317 -19.37 -7.82 3.03
CA GLN A 317 -18.81 -8.92 2.25
C GLN A 317 -19.69 -9.14 1.02
N LEU A 318 -19.09 -9.63 -0.05
CA LEU A 318 -19.80 -10.17 -1.20
C LEU A 318 -20.34 -11.57 -0.87
N ALA A 319 -21.34 -12.04 -1.62
CA ALA A 319 -21.85 -13.41 -1.51
C ALA A 319 -20.80 -14.45 -1.97
N SER A 320 -19.91 -14.06 -2.89
CA SER A 320 -18.77 -14.85 -3.35
C SER A 320 -17.63 -14.98 -2.32
N ASP A 321 -17.49 -14.02 -1.39
CA ASP A 321 -16.38 -13.98 -0.42
C ASP A 321 -16.22 -15.28 0.41
N PRO A 322 -17.28 -15.88 0.99
CA PRO A 322 -17.16 -17.13 1.74
C PRO A 322 -16.85 -18.35 0.86
N GLU A 323 -17.12 -18.28 -0.45
CA GLU A 323 -16.79 -19.36 -1.38
C GLU A 323 -15.31 -19.30 -1.75
N MET A 324 -14.81 -18.10 -2.06
CA MET A 324 -13.39 -17.84 -2.32
C MET A 324 -12.53 -18.24 -1.12
N GLU A 325 -12.94 -17.89 0.11
CA GLU A 325 -12.23 -18.32 1.32
C GLU A 325 -12.11 -19.84 1.44
N ARG A 326 -13.21 -20.55 1.21
CA ARG A 326 -13.22 -22.03 1.27
C ARG A 326 -12.33 -22.62 0.20
N ALA A 327 -12.38 -22.08 -1.02
CA ALA A 327 -11.54 -22.53 -2.12
C ALA A 327 -10.05 -22.27 -1.85
N GLY A 328 -9.70 -21.09 -1.32
CA GLY A 328 -8.34 -20.74 -0.91
C GLY A 328 -7.78 -21.63 0.19
N VAL A 329 -8.58 -21.91 1.23
CA VAL A 329 -8.20 -22.84 2.30
C VAL A 329 -7.96 -24.25 1.75
N GLN A 330 -8.83 -24.72 0.85
CA GLN A 330 -8.67 -26.02 0.22
C GLN A 330 -7.42 -26.07 -0.67
N ALA A 331 -7.18 -25.06 -1.50
CA ALA A 331 -6.00 -24.98 -2.37
C ALA A 331 -4.69 -25.01 -1.55
N ARG A 332 -4.58 -24.21 -0.48
CA ARG A 332 -3.41 -24.24 0.41
C ARG A 332 -3.23 -25.60 1.10
N LYS A 333 -4.33 -26.28 1.43
CA LYS A 333 -4.28 -27.64 1.99
C LYS A 333 -3.80 -28.67 0.95
N GLU A 334 -4.23 -28.55 -0.29
CA GLU A 334 -3.77 -29.42 -1.38
C GLU A 334 -2.28 -29.22 -1.69
N GLU A 335 -1.78 -27.98 -1.69
CA GLU A 335 -0.35 -27.65 -1.78
C GLU A 335 0.47 -28.28 -0.62
N LEU A 336 -0.15 -28.41 0.56
CA LEU A 336 0.42 -29.13 1.70
C LEU A 336 0.39 -30.67 1.57
N GLU A 337 -0.47 -31.25 0.73
CA GLU A 337 -0.64 -32.71 0.62
C GLU A 337 0.08 -33.29 -0.62
N TYR A 338 0.03 -32.60 -1.77
CA TYR A 338 0.45 -33.10 -3.10
C TYR A 338 1.89 -33.62 -3.19
N HIS A 339 2.82 -33.06 -2.41
CA HIS A 339 4.23 -33.49 -2.43
C HIS A 339 4.59 -34.59 -1.40
N SER A 340 3.62 -35.11 -0.65
CA SER A 340 3.88 -36.21 0.30
C SER A 340 3.76 -37.62 -0.31
N GLU A 341 3.12 -37.75 -1.49
CA GLU A 341 2.77 -39.07 -2.07
C GLU A 341 3.84 -39.65 -3.01
N TYR A 342 4.85 -38.87 -3.42
CA TYR A 342 5.90 -39.34 -4.35
C TYR A 342 7.21 -39.77 -3.67
N ASP A 343 7.34 -39.61 -2.35
CA ASP A 343 8.57 -39.92 -1.60
C ASP A 343 8.46 -41.21 -0.76
N SER A 344 7.40 -42.01 -0.98
CA SER A 344 7.16 -43.27 -0.24
C SER A 344 7.38 -44.55 -1.06
N GLU A 345 7.96 -44.48 -2.27
CA GLU A 345 8.19 -45.67 -3.12
C GLU A 345 9.66 -46.07 -3.33
N ASP A 346 10.62 -45.47 -2.61
CA ASP A 346 12.06 -45.82 -2.73
C ASP A 346 12.69 -46.45 -1.47
N GLU A 347 11.90 -47.19 -0.68
CA GLU A 347 12.42 -48.10 0.36
C GLU A 347 12.22 -49.58 0.00
N GLU A 348 12.68 -50.06 -1.17
CA GLU A 348 12.77 -51.52 -1.38
C GLU A 348 13.77 -51.97 -2.48
N ASN A 349 15.09 -51.74 -2.27
CA ASN A 349 16.14 -52.74 -2.50
C ASN A 349 17.56 -52.16 -2.34
N SER A 350 18.19 -52.37 -1.18
CA SER A 350 19.64 -52.56 -1.15
C SER A 350 19.95 -53.86 -0.43
N ASP A 351 19.71 -54.96 -1.15
CA ASP A 351 20.22 -56.26 -0.78
C ASP A 351 21.76 -56.25 -0.83
N SER A 352 22.30 -56.69 0.30
CA SER A 352 23.66 -57.11 0.59
C SER A 352 24.52 -57.54 -0.61
N SER A 353 25.64 -56.84 -0.82
CA SER A 353 26.91 -57.54 -1.09
C SER A 353 28.12 -56.73 -0.63
N ASP A 354 28.58 -57.03 0.57
CA ASP A 354 29.97 -57.40 0.89
C ASP A 354 31.06 -56.97 -0.13
N ARG A 355 31.90 -56.00 0.27
CA ARG A 355 33.35 -56.03 -0.03
C ARG A 355 34.14 -54.97 0.75
N GLY A 356 34.96 -55.47 1.68
CA GLY A 356 36.38 -55.10 1.69
C GLY A 356 36.78 -53.93 2.58
N GLY A 357 37.28 -54.27 3.77
CA GLY A 357 37.84 -53.32 4.72
C GLY A 357 39.04 -52.53 4.21
N GLY A 358 39.17 -51.31 4.74
CA GLY A 358 40.32 -50.44 4.56
C GLY A 358 40.49 -49.56 5.79
N ARG A 359 41.07 -50.14 6.86
CA ARG A 359 41.67 -49.42 7.98
C ARG A 359 42.54 -48.27 7.46
N TYR A 360 42.33 -47.05 7.96
CA TYR A 360 43.46 -46.16 8.21
C TYR A 360 43.37 -45.51 9.59
N SER A 361 44.50 -45.70 10.28
CA SER A 361 44.86 -45.25 11.61
C SER A 361 45.26 -43.77 11.57
N TYR A 362 45.03 -43.11 12.70
CA TYR A 362 45.68 -41.89 13.18
C TYR A 362 47.10 -41.66 12.66
N TYR A 363 47.38 -40.43 12.24
CA TYR A 363 48.35 -39.52 12.88
C TYR A 363 47.93 -38.07 12.69
#